data_AF-A0A9X9XJ86-F1
#
_entry.id   AF-A0A9X9XJ86-F1
#
_cell.length_a   1.000
_cell.length_b   1.000
_cell.length_c   1.000
_cell.angle_alpha   90.00
_cell.angle_beta   90.00
_cell.angle_gamma   90.00
#
_symmetry.space_group_name_H-M   'P 1'
#
loop_
_entity.id
_entity.type
_entity.pdbx_description
1 polymer ?
#
loop_
_entity_poly.entity_id
_entity_poly.type
_entity_poly.pdbx_seq_one_letter_code
_entity_poly.pdbx_strand_id
1 'polypeptide(L)'
;QRLAPAPAPRPVASPAPQPVAAAAPVVRSFPAARPRFGTRACCWPIGEPGTSGFRFCGGEPMAGKPYCMEHAALAYVKPRDRREDAA
;
A
#
# COMPACT_ATOMS: atom_id res chain seq x y z
N GLN A 1 43.90 -1.56 65.03
CA GLN A 1 42.87 -0.96 64.17
C GLN A 1 43.14 -1.39 62.73
N ARG A 2 42.57 -2.52 62.29
CA ARG A 2 42.61 -2.92 60.87
C ARG A 2 41.26 -2.58 60.25
N LEU A 3 41.25 -1.61 59.35
CA LEU A 3 40.09 -1.25 58.55
C LEU A 3 39.84 -2.37 57.54
N ALA A 4 38.64 -2.94 57.53
CA ALA A 4 38.22 -3.92 56.52
C ALA A 4 38.02 -3.21 55.17
N PRO A 5 38.42 -3.81 54.03
CA PRO A 5 38.18 -3.22 52.72
C PRO A 5 36.70 -3.34 52.31
N ALA A 6 36.19 -2.28 51.68
CA ALA A 6 34.82 -2.20 51.16
C ALA A 6 34.55 -3.24 50.04
N PRO A 7 33.30 -3.72 49.89
CA PRO A 7 32.96 -4.67 48.84
C PRO A 7 32.95 -4.01 47.46
N ALA A 8 33.54 -4.69 46.48
CA ALA A 8 33.55 -4.27 45.08
C ALA A 8 32.13 -4.28 44.47
N PRO A 9 31.82 -3.37 43.52
CA PRO A 9 30.54 -3.37 42.82
C PRO A 9 30.41 -4.59 41.91
N ARG A 10 29.24 -5.23 41.97
CA ARG A 10 28.91 -6.38 41.10
C ARG A 10 28.73 -5.88 39.66
N PRO A 11 29.20 -6.62 38.64
CA PRO A 11 28.90 -6.27 37.26
C PRO A 11 27.41 -6.54 37.00
N VAL A 12 26.65 -5.48 36.77
CA VAL A 12 25.32 -5.60 36.16
C VAL A 12 25.52 -5.98 34.71
N ALA A 13 25.16 -7.23 34.37
CA ALA A 13 25.14 -7.71 33.01
C ALA A 13 24.25 -6.78 32.15
N SER A 14 24.83 -6.20 31.10
CA SER A 14 24.07 -5.48 30.09
C SER A 14 23.13 -6.46 29.36
N PRO A 15 21.84 -6.14 29.18
CA PRO A 15 20.99 -6.98 28.35
C PRO A 15 21.44 -6.86 26.89
N ALA A 16 21.69 -8.01 26.26
CA ALA A 16 21.96 -8.09 24.83
C ALA A 16 20.82 -7.45 24.01
N PRO A 17 21.12 -6.77 22.89
CA PRO A 17 20.08 -6.21 22.03
C PRO A 17 19.28 -7.35 21.44
N GLN A 18 18.02 -7.45 21.86
CA GLN A 18 17.07 -8.38 21.29
C GLN A 18 16.86 -7.99 19.82
N PRO A 19 16.82 -8.94 18.86
CA PRO A 19 16.50 -8.59 17.49
C PRO A 19 15.08 -8.03 17.50
N VAL A 20 14.96 -6.71 17.33
CA VAL A 20 13.68 -6.08 17.06
C VAL A 20 13.23 -6.64 15.73
N ALA A 21 12.38 -7.67 15.78
CA ALA A 21 11.70 -8.17 14.61
C ALA A 21 11.10 -6.94 13.92
N ALA A 22 11.60 -6.66 12.71
CA ALA A 22 11.13 -5.53 11.92
C ALA A 22 9.61 -5.66 11.87
N ALA A 23 8.93 -4.72 12.53
CA ALA A 23 7.47 -4.68 12.51
C ALA A 23 7.08 -4.61 11.04
N ALA A 24 6.48 -5.68 10.53
CA ALA A 24 5.86 -5.68 9.22
C ALA A 24 4.97 -4.43 9.16
N PRO A 25 4.99 -3.66 8.05
CA PRO A 25 4.12 -2.51 7.96
C PRO A 25 2.71 -3.01 8.22
N VAL A 26 2.10 -2.55 9.31
CA VAL A 26 0.69 -2.74 9.56
C VAL A 26 0.01 -1.93 8.47
N VAL A 27 -0.22 -2.57 7.33
CA VAL A 27 -1.14 -2.09 6.32
C VAL A 27 -2.47 -2.11 7.04
N ARG A 28 -2.83 -0.95 7.60
CA ARG A 28 -4.21 -0.69 7.96
C ARG A 28 -4.96 -0.81 6.65
N SER A 29 -5.54 -1.99 6.45
CA SER A 29 -6.57 -2.19 5.46
C SER A 29 -7.68 -1.23 5.83
N PHE A 30 -7.59 0.00 5.30
CA PHE A 30 -8.78 0.80 5.11
C PHE A 30 -9.75 -0.14 4.40
N PRO A 31 -10.99 -0.30 4.88
CA PRO A 31 -11.96 -0.99 4.07
C PRO A 31 -11.87 -0.28 2.73
N ALA A 32 -11.42 -1.01 1.71
CA ALA A 32 -11.66 -0.64 0.35
C ALA A 32 -13.18 -0.69 0.25
N ALA A 33 -13.83 0.36 0.74
CA ALA A 33 -15.11 0.79 0.28
C ALA A 33 -14.81 1.11 -1.18
N ARG A 34 -14.72 0.05 -2.00
CA ARG A 34 -15.16 0.09 -3.38
C ARG A 34 -16.45 0.87 -3.27
N PRO A 35 -16.49 2.11 -3.75
CA PRO A 35 -17.72 2.86 -3.65
C PRO A 35 -18.75 1.95 -4.29
N ARG A 36 -19.80 1.59 -3.55
CA ARG A 36 -21.00 0.98 -4.12
C ARG A 36 -21.68 2.10 -4.92
N PHE A 37 -20.97 2.64 -5.90
CA PHE A 37 -21.46 3.63 -6.82
C PHE A 37 -22.24 2.83 -7.84
N GLY A 38 -23.51 2.56 -7.49
CA GLY A 38 -24.44 1.92 -8.40
C GLY A 38 -24.39 2.66 -9.73
N THR A 39 -24.06 1.92 -10.79
CA THR A 39 -24.58 2.09 -12.16
C THR A 39 -24.51 3.48 -12.83
N ARG A 40 -23.89 4.51 -12.23
CA ARG A 40 -24.05 5.91 -12.65
C ARG A 40 -22.80 6.55 -13.23
N ALA A 41 -21.60 6.03 -12.95
CA ALA A 41 -20.36 6.68 -13.37
C ALA A 41 -19.22 5.70 -13.68
N CYS A 42 -18.36 6.12 -14.60
CA CYS A 42 -17.17 5.42 -15.07
C CYS A 42 -16.06 5.51 -14.03
N CYS A 43 -15.58 4.34 -13.60
CA CYS A 43 -14.60 4.18 -12.53
C CYS A 43 -13.13 4.22 -13.02
N TRP A 44 -12.86 4.82 -14.19
CA TRP A 44 -11.49 4.89 -14.71
C TRP A 44 -10.65 5.90 -13.92
N PRO A 45 -9.51 5.49 -13.34
CA PRO A 45 -8.63 6.40 -12.61
C PRO A 45 -7.90 7.33 -13.58
N ILE A 46 -7.90 8.61 -13.28
CA ILE A 46 -7.20 9.65 -14.03
C ILE A 46 -6.22 10.32 -13.06
N GLY A 47 -4.95 10.32 -13.45
CA GLY A 47 -3.86 10.89 -12.65
C GLY A 47 -3.22 9.89 -11.68
N GLU A 48 -2.22 10.38 -10.95
CA GLU A 48 -1.40 9.58 -10.05
C GLU A 48 -1.97 9.53 -8.62
N PRO A 49 -2.03 8.34 -7.99
CA PRO A 49 -2.49 8.21 -6.62
C PRO A 49 -1.58 9.00 -5.68
N GLY A 50 -2.15 9.96 -4.96
CA GLY A 50 -1.42 10.87 -4.06
C GLY A 50 -1.24 12.29 -4.59
N THR A 51 -1.65 12.56 -5.83
CA THR A 51 -1.75 13.93 -6.36
C THR A 51 -3.15 14.50 -6.15
N SER A 52 -3.27 15.82 -6.00
CA SER A 52 -4.56 16.53 -5.91
C SER A 52 -5.39 16.42 -7.20
N GLY A 53 -4.78 15.99 -8.30
CA GLY A 53 -5.44 15.73 -9.58
C GLY A 53 -6.05 14.35 -9.71
N PHE A 54 -5.86 13.46 -8.72
CA PHE A 54 -6.41 12.10 -8.78
C PHE A 54 -7.94 12.12 -8.76
N ARG A 55 -8.56 11.63 -9.82
CA ARG A 55 -10.01 11.63 -9.99
C ARG A 55 -10.47 10.45 -10.82
N PHE A 56 -11.75 10.13 -10.75
CA PHE A 56 -12.38 9.14 -11.62
C PHE A 56 -13.11 9.85 -12.77
N CYS A 57 -13.12 9.22 -13.95
CA CYS A 57 -13.71 9.77 -15.17
C CYS A 57 -15.14 10.31 -14.98
N GLY A 58 -16.00 9.61 -14.24
CA GLY A 58 -17.34 10.11 -13.94
C GLY A 58 -18.37 9.98 -15.09
N GLY A 59 -17.94 9.63 -16.30
CA GLY A 59 -18.83 9.48 -17.47
C GLY A 59 -19.80 8.30 -17.38
N GLU A 60 -20.79 8.21 -18.28
CA GLU A 60 -21.82 7.16 -18.24
C GLU A 60 -21.21 5.75 -18.43
N PRO A 61 -21.35 4.82 -17.47
CA PRO A 61 -20.83 3.47 -17.61
C PRO A 61 -21.69 2.66 -18.58
N MET A 62 -21.06 1.76 -19.35
CA MET A 62 -21.80 0.83 -20.20
C MET A 62 -22.58 -0.19 -19.37
N ALA A 63 -23.75 -0.61 -19.88
CA ALA A 63 -24.56 -1.65 -19.24
C ALA A 63 -23.72 -2.92 -18.97
N GLY A 64 -23.67 -3.36 -17.71
CA GLY A 64 -22.90 -4.53 -17.28
C GLY A 64 -21.39 -4.32 -17.16
N LYS A 65 -20.87 -3.09 -17.39
CA LYS A 65 -19.45 -2.76 -17.27
C LYS A 65 -19.24 -1.55 -16.33
N PRO A 66 -18.11 -1.48 -15.60
CA PRO A 66 -17.83 -0.38 -14.68
C PRO A 66 -17.24 0.88 -15.36
N TYR A 67 -17.09 0.87 -16.68
CA TYR A 67 -16.43 1.92 -17.46
C TYR A 67 -17.31 2.40 -18.61
N CYS A 68 -17.12 3.65 -19.06
CA CYS A 68 -17.73 4.17 -20.28
C CYS A 68 -17.12 3.49 -21.52
N MET A 69 -17.68 3.75 -22.71
CA MET A 69 -17.21 3.16 -23.98
C MET A 69 -15.70 3.33 -24.20
N GLU A 70 -15.20 4.54 -23.98
CA GLU A 70 -13.80 4.90 -24.17
C GLU A 70 -12.87 4.15 -23.20
N HIS A 71 -13.16 4.22 -21.91
CA HIS A 71 -12.33 3.57 -20.90
C HIS A 71 -12.49 2.06 -20.85
N ALA A 72 -13.63 1.51 -21.30
CA ALA A 72 -13.77 0.08 -21.48
C ALA A 72 -12.84 -0.43 -22.59
N ALA A 73 -12.67 0.30 -23.69
CA ALA A 73 -11.72 -0.10 -24.73
C ALA A 73 -10.29 -0.20 -24.17
N LEU A 74 -9.90 0.75 -23.31
CA LEU A 74 -8.59 0.76 -22.65
C LEU A 74 -8.43 -0.34 -21.58
N ALA A 75 -9.50 -0.67 -20.84
CA ALA A 75 -9.45 -1.69 -19.79
C ALA A 75 -9.37 -3.12 -20.35
N TYR A 76 -10.01 -3.37 -21.49
CA TYR A 76 -10.21 -4.71 -22.06
C TYR A 76 -9.37 -4.98 -23.31
N VAL A 77 -8.44 -4.09 -23.70
CA VAL A 77 -7.43 -4.44 -24.70
C VAL A 77 -6.63 -5.63 -24.19
N LYS A 78 -6.60 -6.70 -24.98
CA LYS A 78 -5.74 -7.85 -24.71
C LYS A 78 -4.30 -7.34 -24.54
N PRO A 79 -3.56 -7.80 -23.52
CA PRO A 79 -2.15 -7.45 -23.42
C PRO A 79 -1.48 -7.87 -24.73
N ARG A 80 -0.98 -6.90 -25.47
CA ARG A 80 -0.07 -7.15 -26.59
C ARG A 80 1.16 -7.77 -25.95
N ASP A 81 1.54 -8.97 -26.39
CA ASP A 81 2.59 -9.77 -25.79
C ASP A 81 3.79 -8.91 -25.40
N ARG A 82 4.11 -8.87 -24.10
CA ARG A 82 5.21 -8.13 -23.48
C ARG A 82 6.58 -8.73 -23.84
N ARG A 83 6.73 -9.24 -25.06
CA ARG A 83 7.93 -9.99 -25.48
C ARG A 83 8.91 -9.15 -26.29
N GLU A 84 8.56 -7.92 -26.68
CA GLU A 84 9.41 -7.12 -27.58
C GLU A 84 10.22 -6.00 -26.90
N ASP A 85 9.91 -5.59 -25.66
CA ASP A 85 10.66 -4.53 -24.94
C ASP A 85 11.83 -5.06 -24.08
N ALA A 86 12.35 -6.26 -24.37
CA ALA A 86 13.51 -6.85 -23.67
C ALA A 86 14.59 -7.34 -24.65
N ALA A 87 14.86 -6.56 -25.71
CA ALA A 87 15.97 -6.77 -26.63
C ALA A 87 16.86 -5.52 -26.69
#